data_AF-A0AAW2HRQ3-F1
#
_entry.id   AF-A0AAW2HRQ3-F1
#
_cell.length_a   1.000
_cell.length_b   1.000
_cell.length_c   1.000
_cell.angle_alpha   90.00
_cell.angle_beta   90.00
_cell.angle_gamma   90.00
#
_symmetry.space_group_name_H-M   'P 1'
#
loop_
_entity.id
_entity.type
_entity.pdbx_description
1 polymer ?
#
loop_
_entity_poly.entity_id
_entity_poly.type
_entity_poly.pdbx_seq_one_letter_code
_entity_poly.pdbx_strand_id
1 'polypeptide(L)'
;MELDRALEEGIDVIVIEPTRLGDETARWIAFGNYLHKTAVLAGMGSIATAFIWTDRPYFCLPLGIISILCTSIYTLSWQFDPCVKYQVETDFKKLLADYPQLSHLSTSPVVLVRKDNSRRRMLHSGISLIATIFCIWRLYDTFM
;
A
#
# COMPACT_ATOMS: atom_id res chain seq x y z
N MET A 1 -6.91 15.75 15.33
CA MET A 1 -8.19 16.47 15.10
C MET A 1 -8.16 17.30 13.82
N GLU A 2 -7.25 18.28 13.64
CA GLU A 2 -7.25 19.05 12.37
C GLU A 2 -6.75 18.25 11.18
N LEU A 3 -5.66 17.48 11.35
CA LEU A 3 -5.14 16.58 10.32
C LEU A 3 -6.18 15.53 9.91
N ASP A 4 -6.79 14.86 10.89
CA ASP A 4 -7.83 13.85 10.64
C ASP A 4 -9.02 14.45 9.88
N ARG A 5 -9.45 15.66 10.27
CA ARG A 5 -10.51 16.39 9.57
C ARG A 5 -10.12 16.72 8.13
N ALA A 6 -8.90 17.20 7.89
CA ALA A 6 -8.41 17.49 6.53
C ALA A 6 -8.33 16.24 5.65
N LEU A 7 -7.97 15.08 6.25
CA LEU A 7 -7.95 13.79 5.59
C LEU A 7 -9.37 13.29 5.25
N GLU A 8 -10.33 13.49 6.14
CA GLU A 8 -11.75 13.14 5.94
C GLU A 8 -12.44 14.05 4.91
N GLU A 9 -12.14 15.35 4.94
CA GLU A 9 -12.59 16.33 3.94
C GLU A 9 -11.99 16.07 2.55
N GLY A 10 -10.91 15.28 2.47
CA GLY A 10 -10.31 14.88 1.21
C GLY A 10 -9.54 16.00 0.51
N ILE A 11 -8.94 16.92 1.28
CA ILE A 11 -8.14 18.03 0.78
C ILE A 11 -7.01 17.51 -0.12
N ASP A 12 -6.76 18.17 -1.25
CA ASP A 12 -5.80 17.67 -2.25
C ASP A 12 -4.33 17.78 -1.82
N VAL A 13 -3.99 18.81 -1.04
CA VAL A 13 -2.63 19.02 -0.52
C VAL A 13 -2.70 19.39 0.95
N ILE A 14 -2.03 18.61 1.80
CA ILE A 14 -1.97 18.84 3.25
C ILE A 14 -0.50 19.09 3.63
N VAL A 15 -0.25 20.23 4.25
CA VAL A 15 1.07 20.59 4.79
C VAL A 15 1.06 20.34 6.28
N ILE A 16 1.96 19.47 6.75
CA ILE A 16 2.09 19.17 8.18
C ILE A 16 3.32 19.91 8.70
N GLU A 17 3.09 20.98 9.46
CA GLU A 17 4.15 21.81 10.04
C GLU A 17 4.92 21.11 11.17
N PRO A 18 4.27 20.40 12.13
CA PRO A 18 5.01 19.66 13.14
C PRO A 18 5.71 18.47 12.49
N THR A 19 7.03 18.58 12.32
CA THR A 19 7.84 17.56 11.64
C THR A 19 7.65 16.18 12.24
N ARG A 20 7.50 16.08 13.57
CA ARG A 20 7.24 14.80 14.26
C ARG A 20 5.95 14.13 13.79
N LEU A 21 4.85 14.88 13.71
CA LEU A 21 3.55 14.36 13.26
C LEU A 21 3.59 14.02 11.76
N GLY A 22 4.26 14.87 10.98
CA GLY A 22 4.48 14.64 9.55
C GLY A 22 5.25 13.35 9.30
N ASP A 23 6.35 13.13 10.02
CA ASP A 23 7.19 11.93 9.90
C ASP A 23 6.45 10.66 10.33
N GLU A 24 5.66 10.73 11.42
CA GLU A 24 4.81 9.61 11.86
C GLU A 24 3.77 9.24 10.80
N THR A 25 3.10 10.24 10.23
CA THR A 25 2.11 10.05 9.16
C THR A 25 2.77 9.50 7.89
N ALA A 26 3.94 10.03 7.53
CA ALA A 26 4.73 9.56 6.40
C ALA A 26 5.16 8.09 6.56
N ARG A 27 5.62 7.70 7.76
CA ARG A 27 5.97 6.31 8.08
C ARG A 27 4.75 5.40 8.03
N TRP A 28 3.59 5.84 8.51
CA TRP A 28 2.35 5.08 8.45
C TRP A 28 1.93 4.79 7.00
N ILE A 29 1.97 5.82 6.14
CA ILE A 29 1.70 5.67 4.70
C ILE A 29 2.74 4.75 4.03
N ALA A 30 4.02 4.92 4.36
CA ALA A 30 5.10 4.08 3.83
C ALA A 30 4.93 2.61 4.23
N PHE A 31 4.53 2.34 5.47
CA PHE A 31 4.28 1.00 5.98
C PHE A 31 3.09 0.34 5.26
N GLY A 32 1.98 1.05 5.08
CA GLY A 32 0.85 0.56 4.28
C GLY A 32 1.24 0.25 2.83
N ASN A 33 2.06 1.11 2.21
CA ASN A 33 2.61 0.87 0.87
C ASN A 33 3.52 -0.37 0.81
N TYR A 34 4.34 -0.57 1.84
CA TYR A 34 5.23 -1.73 1.95
C TYR A 34 4.44 -3.03 2.09
N LEU A 35 3.43 -3.06 2.96
CA LEU A 35 2.53 -4.20 3.13
C LEU A 35 1.84 -4.58 1.82
N HIS A 36 1.26 -3.60 1.11
CA HIS A 36 0.58 -3.85 -0.16
C HIS A 36 1.53 -4.43 -1.22
N LYS A 37 2.73 -3.85 -1.39
CA LYS A 37 3.73 -4.36 -2.35
C LYS A 37 4.21 -5.76 -1.98
N THR A 38 4.45 -6.00 -0.69
CA THR A 38 4.91 -7.30 -0.19
C THR A 38 3.84 -8.38 -0.41
N ALA A 39 2.58 -8.06 -0.14
CA ALA A 39 1.46 -8.95 -0.40
C ALA A 39 1.39 -9.38 -1.87
N VAL A 40 1.52 -8.42 -2.79
CA VAL A 40 1.49 -8.66 -4.24
C VAL A 40 2.71 -9.49 -4.68
N LEU A 41 3.91 -9.14 -4.23
CA LEU A 41 5.14 -9.88 -4.57
C LEU A 41 5.13 -11.31 -4.03
N ALA A 42 4.72 -11.50 -2.78
CA ALA A 42 4.61 -12.82 -2.17
C ALA A 42 3.54 -13.67 -2.87
N GLY A 43 2.42 -13.06 -3.26
CA GLY A 43 1.34 -13.73 -4.00
C GLY A 43 1.80 -14.20 -5.38
N MET A 44 2.47 -13.33 -6.14
CA MET A 44 3.07 -13.70 -7.43
C MET A 44 4.16 -14.77 -7.27
N GLY A 45 5.01 -14.66 -6.24
CA GLY A 45 6.05 -15.65 -5.94
C GLY A 45 5.47 -17.03 -5.59
N SER A 46 4.37 -17.07 -4.84
CA SER A 46 3.63 -18.30 -4.54
C SER A 46 3.09 -18.95 -5.82
N ILE A 47 2.50 -18.16 -6.73
CA ILE A 47 2.04 -18.68 -8.04
C ILE A 47 3.22 -19.22 -8.86
N ALA A 48 4.32 -18.47 -8.97
CA ALA A 48 5.49 -18.90 -9.74
C ALA A 48 6.11 -20.19 -9.18
N THR A 49 6.25 -20.28 -7.86
CA THR A 49 6.77 -21.50 -7.21
C THR A 49 5.84 -22.69 -7.39
N ALA A 50 4.52 -22.49 -7.40
CA ALA A 50 3.54 -23.53 -7.72
C ALA A 50 3.68 -24.09 -9.15
N PHE A 51 4.04 -23.26 -10.13
CA PHE A 51 4.25 -23.69 -11.51
C PHE A 51 5.61 -24.34 -11.77
N ILE A 52 6.67 -23.89 -11.07
CA ILE A 52 8.04 -24.39 -11.30
C ILE A 52 8.29 -25.70 -10.53
N TRP A 53 7.78 -25.80 -9.29
CA TRP A 53 8.00 -26.96 -8.42
C TRP A 53 6.71 -27.74 -8.17
N THR A 54 6.19 -28.36 -9.23
CA THR A 54 4.99 -29.23 -9.17
C THR A 54 5.18 -30.42 -8.24
N ASP A 55 6.41 -30.96 -8.15
CA ASP A 55 6.73 -32.16 -7.35
C ASP A 55 6.90 -31.89 -5.85
N ARG A 56 7.03 -30.61 -5.43
CA ARG A 56 7.34 -30.22 -4.04
C ARG A 56 6.58 -28.94 -3.62
N PRO A 57 5.27 -29.04 -3.36
CA PRO A 57 4.40 -27.88 -3.12
C PRO A 57 4.70 -27.16 -1.80
N TYR A 58 5.42 -27.80 -0.89
CA TYR A 58 5.74 -27.27 0.43
C TYR A 58 6.51 -25.93 0.37
N PHE A 59 7.28 -25.70 -0.70
CA PHE A 59 8.00 -24.45 -0.90
C PHE A 59 7.09 -23.26 -1.26
N CYS A 60 5.88 -23.51 -1.75
CA CYS A 60 4.90 -22.48 -2.11
C CYS A 60 4.13 -21.94 -0.89
N LEU A 61 3.94 -22.79 0.14
CA LEU A 61 3.14 -22.47 1.34
C LEU A 61 3.60 -21.22 2.11
N PRO A 62 4.89 -21.01 2.45
CA PRO A 62 5.29 -19.83 3.24
C PRO A 62 5.02 -18.52 2.50
N LEU A 63 5.23 -18.48 1.19
CA LEU A 63 4.96 -17.29 0.37
C LEU A 63 3.46 -17.00 0.28
N GLY A 64 2.65 -18.04 0.13
CA GLY A 64 1.18 -17.92 0.15
C GLY A 64 0.66 -17.38 1.49
N ILE A 65 1.15 -17.93 2.61
CA ILE A 65 0.78 -17.48 3.97
C ILE A 65 1.18 -16.00 4.17
N ILE A 66 2.40 -15.61 3.80
CA ILE A 66 2.86 -14.22 3.92
C ILE A 66 1.99 -13.28 3.08
N SER A 67 1.62 -13.68 1.85
CA SER A 67 0.75 -12.90 0.98
C SER A 67 -0.64 -12.68 1.59
N ILE A 68 -1.26 -13.74 2.11
CA ILE A 68 -2.58 -13.68 2.76
C ILE A 68 -2.53 -12.82 4.02
N LEU A 69 -1.51 -12.99 4.87
CA LEU A 69 -1.35 -12.20 6.08
C LEU A 69 -1.15 -10.72 5.76
N CYS A 70 -0.25 -10.39 4.83
CA CYS A 70 -0.02 -8.99 4.43
C CYS A 70 -1.27 -8.38 3.79
N THR A 71 -2.00 -9.12 2.95
CA THR A 71 -3.25 -8.64 2.34
C THR A 71 -4.32 -8.42 3.39
N SER A 72 -4.48 -9.35 4.34
CA SER A 72 -5.46 -9.25 5.41
C SER A 72 -5.20 -8.06 6.32
N ILE A 73 -3.94 -7.89 6.77
CA ILE A 73 -3.53 -6.74 7.60
C ILE A 73 -3.74 -5.44 6.83
N TYR A 74 -3.34 -5.37 5.55
CA TYR A 74 -3.55 -4.18 4.73
C TYR A 74 -5.04 -3.83 4.58
N THR A 75 -5.88 -4.85 4.39
CA THR A 75 -7.33 -4.66 4.22
C THR A 75 -7.97 -4.17 5.52
N LEU A 76 -7.70 -4.84 6.64
CA LEU A 76 -8.30 -4.49 7.93
C LEU A 76 -7.78 -3.15 8.48
N SER A 77 -6.52 -2.82 8.24
CA SER A 77 -5.89 -1.64 8.84
C SER A 77 -5.81 -0.42 7.91
N TRP A 78 -5.77 -0.59 6.57
CA TRP A 78 -5.60 0.53 5.62
C TRP A 78 -6.72 0.69 4.59
N GLN A 79 -7.65 -0.26 4.42
CA GLN A 79 -8.71 -0.10 3.41
C GLN A 79 -9.62 1.10 3.69
N PHE A 80 -9.90 1.35 4.97
CA PHE A 80 -10.80 2.42 5.43
C PHE A 80 -10.04 3.62 6.01
N ASP A 81 -8.71 3.55 6.09
CA ASP A 81 -7.89 4.65 6.58
C ASP A 81 -7.80 5.74 5.49
N PRO A 82 -8.21 6.99 5.75
CA PRO A 82 -8.16 8.06 4.76
C PRO A 82 -6.72 8.36 4.30
N CYS A 83 -5.70 8.05 5.10
CA CYS A 83 -4.28 8.19 4.74
C CYS A 83 -3.89 7.39 3.50
N VAL A 84 -4.59 6.30 3.17
CA VAL A 84 -4.28 5.46 2.00
C VAL A 84 -4.41 6.20 0.67
N LYS A 85 -5.22 7.26 0.66
CA LYS A 85 -5.46 8.12 -0.51
C LYS A 85 -4.35 9.14 -0.72
N TYR A 86 -3.42 9.26 0.22
CA TYR A 86 -2.35 10.26 0.21
C TYR A 86 -1.00 9.61 -0.05
N GLN A 87 -0.10 10.37 -0.65
CA GLN A 87 1.31 10.02 -0.80
C GLN A 87 2.17 11.17 -0.32
N VAL A 88 3.30 10.83 0.29
CA VAL A 88 4.29 11.81 0.73
C VAL A 88 5.05 12.29 -0.50
N GLU A 89 5.00 13.58 -0.77
CA GLU A 89 5.81 14.18 -1.83
C GLU A 89 7.14 14.64 -1.24
N THR A 90 8.23 14.02 -1.70
CA THR A 90 9.59 14.34 -1.28
C THR A 90 10.26 15.36 -2.21
N ASP A 91 9.76 15.49 -3.44
CA ASP A 91 10.29 16.44 -4.41
C ASP A 91 9.67 17.82 -4.22
N PHE A 92 10.28 18.60 -3.33
CA PHE A 92 9.83 19.96 -3.05
C PHE A 92 9.91 20.88 -4.28
N LYS A 93 10.83 20.62 -5.22
CA LYS A 93 10.95 21.44 -6.43
C LYS A 93 9.75 21.25 -7.34
N LYS A 94 9.36 20.00 -7.56
CA LYS A 94 8.15 19.67 -8.30
C LYS A 94 6.91 20.22 -7.60
N LEU A 95 6.85 20.06 -6.27
CA LEU A 95 5.72 20.54 -5.48
C LEU A 95 5.57 22.06 -5.52
N LEU A 96 6.70 22.79 -5.51
CA LEU A 96 6.71 24.24 -5.62
C LEU A 96 6.33 24.74 -7.02
N ALA A 97 6.63 23.96 -8.06
CA ALA A 97 6.19 24.25 -9.42
C ALA A 97 4.67 24.08 -9.57
N ASP A 98 4.10 23.05 -8.94
CA ASP A 98 2.65 22.79 -8.96
C ASP A 98 1.89 23.74 -8.01
N TYR A 99 2.52 24.16 -6.91
CA TYR A 99 1.90 24.97 -5.84
C TYR A 99 2.83 26.09 -5.33
N PRO A 100 2.93 27.21 -6.05
CA PRO A 100 3.87 28.31 -5.73
C PRO A 100 3.59 28.99 -4.37
N GLN A 101 2.38 28.89 -3.84
CA GLN A 101 2.00 29.41 -2.52
C GLN A 101 2.75 28.74 -1.36
N LEU A 102 3.32 27.55 -1.56
CA LEU A 102 4.15 26.88 -0.56
C LEU A 102 5.57 27.46 -0.45
N SER A 103 5.96 28.42 -1.30
CA SER A 103 7.27 29.09 -1.29
C SER A 103 7.61 29.77 0.05
N HIS A 104 6.59 30.17 0.82
CA HIS A 104 6.77 30.88 2.09
C HIS A 104 7.04 29.97 3.29
N LEU A 105 6.98 28.64 3.13
CA LEU A 105 7.25 27.69 4.21
C LEU A 105 8.78 27.58 4.43
N SER A 106 9.29 28.23 5.49
CA SER A 106 10.73 28.27 5.82
C SER A 106 11.31 26.96 6.36
N THR A 107 10.47 26.03 6.80
CA THR A 107 10.84 24.71 7.32
C THR A 107 10.44 23.66 6.31
N SER A 108 11.32 22.69 6.00
CA SER A 108 11.03 21.55 5.11
C SER A 108 9.88 20.70 5.71
N PRO A 109 8.61 20.95 5.34
CA PRO A 109 7.48 20.32 5.98
C PRO A 109 7.18 18.99 5.28
N VAL A 110 6.48 18.09 5.97
CA VAL A 110 5.96 16.90 5.29
C VAL A 110 4.70 17.30 4.54
N VAL A 111 4.74 17.16 3.22
CA VAL A 111 3.60 17.48 2.36
C VAL A 111 2.97 16.18 1.86
N LEU A 112 1.68 16.03 2.14
CA LEU A 112 0.86 14.95 1.66
C LEU A 112 0.06 15.43 0.45
N VAL A 113 0.18 14.73 -0.67
CA VAL A 113 -0.62 14.99 -1.86
C VAL A 113 -1.60 13.84 -2.06
N ARG A 114 -2.86 14.20 -2.27
CA ARG A 114 -3.91 13.24 -2.54
C ARG A 114 -3.70 12.61 -3.91
N LYS A 115 -3.54 11.31 -3.92
CA LYS A 115 -3.34 10.49 -5.11
C LYS A 115 -4.27 9.29 -5.02
N ASP A 116 -5.55 9.54 -5.28
CA ASP A 116 -6.61 8.55 -5.12
C ASP A 116 -6.53 7.44 -6.18
N ASN A 117 -5.60 6.53 -5.98
CA ASN A 117 -5.41 5.33 -6.79
C ASN A 117 -6.04 4.09 -6.13
N SER A 118 -6.95 4.31 -5.17
CA SER A 118 -7.52 3.27 -4.30
C SER A 118 -8.24 2.18 -5.11
N ARG A 119 -9.02 2.58 -6.12
CA ARG A 119 -9.74 1.63 -7.00
C ARG A 119 -8.79 0.73 -7.78
N ARG A 120 -7.74 1.30 -8.39
CA ARG A 120 -6.73 0.54 -9.13
C ARG A 120 -5.99 -0.42 -8.21
N ARG A 121 -5.68 0.02 -6.99
CA ARG A 121 -5.00 -0.80 -5.98
C ARG A 121 -5.88 -1.97 -5.53
N MET A 122 -7.16 -1.71 -5.27
CA MET A 122 -8.14 -2.73 -4.87
C MET A 122 -8.37 -3.76 -5.98
N LEU A 123 -8.46 -3.32 -7.24
CA LEU A 123 -8.58 -4.21 -8.40
C LEU A 123 -7.35 -5.12 -8.53
N HIS A 124 -6.14 -4.56 -8.44
CA HIS A 124 -4.91 -5.36 -8.49
C HIS A 124 -4.83 -6.36 -7.34
N SER A 125 -5.14 -5.94 -6.11
CA SER A 125 -5.20 -6.84 -4.96
C SER A 125 -6.24 -7.95 -5.13
N GLY A 126 -7.44 -7.63 -5.61
CA GLY A 126 -8.51 -8.60 -5.82
C GLY A 126 -8.16 -9.63 -6.90
N ILE A 127 -7.63 -9.17 -8.04
CA ILE A 127 -7.18 -10.05 -9.13
C ILE A 127 -6.05 -10.96 -8.66
N SER A 128 -5.04 -10.41 -7.96
CA SER A 128 -3.96 -11.20 -7.38
C SER A 128 -4.47 -12.23 -6.37
N LEU A 129 -5.41 -11.85 -5.49
CA LEU A 129 -5.99 -12.75 -4.51
C LEU A 129 -6.74 -13.91 -5.17
N ILE A 130 -7.61 -13.63 -6.15
CA ILE A 130 -8.35 -14.66 -6.88
C ILE A 130 -7.38 -15.61 -7.60
N ALA A 131 -6.34 -15.07 -8.24
CA ALA A 131 -5.31 -15.88 -8.90
C ALA A 131 -4.58 -16.78 -7.90
N THR A 132 -4.24 -16.27 -6.71
CA THR A 132 -3.61 -17.07 -5.65
C THR A 132 -4.54 -18.16 -5.12
N ILE A 133 -5.82 -17.86 -4.86
CA ILE A 133 -6.81 -18.85 -4.41
C ILE A 133 -6.98 -19.95 -5.45
N PHE A 134 -7.09 -19.60 -6.73
CA PHE A 134 -7.19 -20.57 -7.82
C PHE A 134 -5.95 -21.48 -7.89
N CYS A 135 -4.75 -20.93 -7.70
CA CYS A 135 -3.52 -21.72 -7.66
C CYS A 135 -3.48 -22.66 -6.46
N ILE A 136 -3.90 -22.20 -5.28
CA ILE A 136 -4.00 -23.03 -4.07
C ILE A 136 -5.00 -24.17 -4.28
N TRP A 137 -6.17 -23.89 -4.85
CA TRP A 137 -7.19 -24.90 -5.13
C TRP A 137 -6.67 -25.96 -6.09
N ARG A 138 -5.99 -25.55 -7.18
CA ARG A 138 -5.37 -26.48 -8.12
C ARG A 138 -4.29 -27.35 -7.48
N LEU A 139 -3.49 -26.78 -6.57
CA LEU A 139 -2.52 -27.55 -5.79
C LEU A 139 -3.24 -28.58 -4.93
N TYR A 140 -4.28 -28.19 -4.18
CA TYR A 140 -5.06 -29.10 -3.35
C TYR A 140 -5.61 -30.29 -4.14
N ASP A 141 -6.17 -30.04 -5.33
CA ASP A 141 -6.67 -31.07 -6.24
C ASP A 141 -5.56 -32.00 -6.79
N THR A 142 -4.32 -31.52 -6.86
CA THR A 142 -3.18 -32.33 -7.33
C THR A 142 -2.59 -33.21 -6.20
N PHE A 143 -2.79 -32.83 -4.93
CA PHE A 143 -2.25 -33.58 -3.77
C PHE A 143 -3.25 -34.52 -3.10
N MET A 144 -4.55 -34.38 -3.37
CA MET A 144 -5.64 -35.18 -2.80
C MET A 144 -6.19 -36.16 -3.83
#